data_AF-A0A6A0AE56-F1
#
_entry.id   AF-A0A6A0AE56-F1
#
_cell.length_a   1.000
_cell.length_b   1.000
_cell.length_c   1.000
_cell.angle_alpha   90.00
_cell.angle_beta   90.00
_cell.angle_gamma   90.00
#
_symmetry.space_group_name_H-M   'P 1'
#
loop_
_entity.id
_entity.type
_entity.pdbx_description
1 polymer ?
#
loop_
_entity_poly.entity_id
_entity_poly.type
_entity_poly.pdbx_seq_one_letter_code
_entity_poly.pdbx_strand_id
1 'polypeptide(L)'
;MDLNKVEFLSGDRCQGSVQAVFVNGVSRSWSWQIYGPGKFVFKITNLVLSSRPGPNYADGVVLQIVLRPGSACPTFDSFFP
;
A
#
# COMPACT_ATOMS: atom_id res chain seq x y z
N MET A 1 4.16 -17.46 9.55
CA MET A 1 4.49 -16.96 8.21
C MET A 1 4.76 -15.48 8.40
N ASP A 2 5.95 -15.01 8.07
CA ASP A 2 6.27 -13.58 8.22
C ASP A 2 5.83 -12.85 6.95
N LEU A 3 5.09 -11.75 7.14
CA LEU A 3 4.53 -10.93 6.06
C LEU A 3 5.56 -9.88 5.66
N ASN A 4 6.42 -10.25 4.72
CA ASN A 4 7.50 -9.39 4.25
C ASN A 4 7.08 -8.33 3.22
N LYS A 5 5.86 -8.46 2.69
CA LYS A 5 5.41 -7.71 1.52
C LYS A 5 3.89 -7.60 1.48
N VAL A 6 3.39 -6.42 1.10
CA VAL A 6 1.99 -6.19 0.72
C VAL A 6 1.95 -5.80 -0.76
N GLU A 7 1.08 -6.44 -1.53
CA GLU A 7 0.85 -6.19 -2.96
C GLU A 7 -0.64 -6.03 -3.23
N PHE A 8 -0.99 -5.02 -4.01
CA PHE A 8 -2.34 -4.89 -4.57
C PHE A 8 -2.28 -4.28 -5.97
N LEU A 9 -3.30 -4.57 -6.76
CA LEU A 9 -3.48 -4.01 -8.09
C LEU A 9 -4.13 -2.65 -7.99
N SER A 10 -3.56 -1.66 -8.66
CA SER A 10 -4.16 -0.34 -8.83
C SER A 10 -4.30 -0.09 -10.32
N GLY A 11 -5.46 0.41 -10.74
CA GLY A 11 -5.67 0.80 -12.14
C GLY A 11 -4.69 1.89 -12.56
N ASP A 12 -4.32 1.93 -13.83
CA ASP A 12 -3.24 2.79 -14.34
C ASP A 12 -3.40 4.28 -14.02
N ARG A 13 -4.65 4.76 -13.97
CA ARG A 13 -4.97 6.16 -13.63
C ARG A 13 -4.57 6.55 -12.20
N CYS A 14 -4.32 5.57 -11.33
CA CYS A 14 -4.02 5.79 -9.93
C CYS A 14 -2.55 5.76 -9.54
N GLN A 15 -1.67 5.36 -10.46
CA GLN A 15 -0.26 5.17 -10.12
C GLN A 15 0.43 6.48 -9.74
N GLY A 16 0.19 7.55 -10.50
CA GLY A 16 0.77 8.88 -10.26
C GLY A 16 0.16 9.61 -9.06
N SER A 17 -0.95 9.10 -8.53
CA SER A 17 -1.69 9.72 -7.43
C SER A 17 -1.07 9.46 -6.08
N VAL A 18 -0.26 8.41 -5.91
CA VAL A 18 0.33 8.11 -4.59
C VAL A 18 1.43 9.13 -4.26
N GLN A 19 1.27 9.82 -3.14
CA GLN A 19 2.22 10.81 -2.62
C GLN A 19 3.12 10.22 -1.53
N ALA A 20 2.55 9.48 -0.59
CA ALA A 20 3.29 8.90 0.54
C ALA A 20 2.59 7.63 1.07
N VAL A 21 3.35 6.79 1.76
CA VAL A 21 2.85 5.55 2.39
C VAL A 21 3.38 5.47 3.80
N PHE A 22 2.50 5.10 4.73
CA PHE A 22 2.85 4.87 6.13
C PHE A 22 2.35 3.51 6.58
N VAL A 23 3.15 2.85 7.41
CA VAL A 23 2.75 1.63 8.12
C VAL A 23 2.91 1.91 9.61
N ASN A 24 1.80 1.87 10.35
CA ASN A 24 1.73 2.32 11.75
C ASN A 24 2.31 3.74 11.96
N GLY A 25 1.98 4.67 11.06
CA GLY A 25 2.47 6.05 11.09
C GLY A 25 3.94 6.24 10.68
N VAL A 26 4.69 5.16 10.42
CA VAL A 26 6.08 5.23 9.96
C VAL A 26 6.13 5.25 8.44
N SER A 27 6.80 6.24 7.86
CA SER A 27 6.97 6.36 6.40
C SER A 27 7.68 5.14 5.82
N ARG A 28 7.18 4.63 4.70
CA ARG A 28 7.74 3.48 3.98
C ARG A 28 7.98 3.82 2.52
N SER A 29 9.05 3.23 1.97
CA SER A 29 9.27 3.23 0.54
C SER A 29 8.28 2.30 -0.16
N TRP A 30 7.95 2.67 -1.39
CA TRP A 30 7.05 1.94 -2.27
C TRP A 30 7.62 1.78 -3.68
N SER A 31 6.95 1.04 -4.56
CA SER A 31 7.26 1.05 -5.99
C SER A 31 6.11 0.51 -6.81
N TRP A 32 6.08 0.88 -8.09
CA TRP A 32 5.27 0.22 -9.10
C TRP A 32 6.18 -0.71 -9.89
N GLN A 33 5.78 -1.96 -10.06
CA GLN A 33 6.51 -2.93 -10.88
C GLN A 33 5.60 -3.56 -11.92
N ILE A 34 6.12 -3.73 -13.13
CA ILE A 34 5.38 -4.38 -14.22
C ILE A 34 5.16 -5.85 -13.87
N TYR A 35 3.90 -6.27 -13.90
CA TYR A 35 3.45 -7.65 -13.69
C TYR A 35 2.62 -8.09 -14.90
N GLY A 36 3.27 -8.10 -16.07
CA GLY A 36 2.66 -8.42 -17.35
C GLY A 36 2.27 -7.20 -18.20
N PRO A 37 1.82 -7.41 -19.44
CA PRO A 37 1.52 -6.33 -20.38
C PRO A 37 0.44 -5.38 -19.84
N GLY A 38 0.79 -4.10 -19.64
CA GLY A 38 -0.13 -3.08 -19.15
C GLY A 38 -0.63 -3.28 -17.71
N LYS A 39 0.05 -4.11 -16.91
CA LYS A 39 -0.34 -4.38 -15.52
C LYS A 39 0.80 -4.02 -14.60
N PHE A 40 0.50 -3.20 -13.59
CA PHE A 40 1.45 -2.80 -12.56
C PHE A 40 0.97 -3.26 -11.19
N VAL A 41 1.93 -3.66 -10.36
CA VAL A 41 1.71 -4.03 -8.97
C VAL A 41 2.35 -2.96 -8.10
N PHE A 42 1.58 -2.48 -7.14
CA PHE A 42 2.08 -1.64 -6.07
C PHE A 42 2.78 -2.51 -5.03
N LYS A 43 4.00 -2.14 -4.63
CA LYS A 43 4.79 -2.89 -3.65
C LYS A 43 5.23 -2.02 -2.50
N ILE A 44 5.03 -2.54 -1.29
CA ILE A 44 5.68 -2.07 -0.07
C ILE A 44 6.54 -3.22 0.45
N THR A 45 7.85 -3.00 0.52
CA THR A 45 8.84 -4.04 0.84
C THR A 45 9.46 -3.82 2.21
N ASN A 46 10.20 -4.81 2.70
CA ASN A 46 10.92 -4.76 3.98
C ASN A 46 10.00 -4.52 5.18
N LEU A 47 8.79 -5.06 5.12
CA LEU A 47 7.86 -5.07 6.25
C LEU A 47 8.27 -6.20 7.18
N VAL A 48 8.75 -5.87 8.38
CA VAL A 48 9.06 -6.86 9.40
C VAL A 48 7.78 -7.13 10.18
N LEU A 49 6.86 -7.88 9.58
CA LEU A 49 5.58 -8.24 10.19
C LEU A 49 5.49 -9.76 10.35
N SER A 50 4.82 -10.21 11.40
CA SER A 50 4.68 -11.62 11.75
C SER A 50 3.23 -11.99 11.98
N SER A 51 2.84 -13.18 11.54
CA SER A 51 1.53 -13.75 11.85
C SER A 51 1.43 -14.25 13.30
N ARG A 52 2.50 -14.15 14.10
CA ARG A 52 2.52 -14.61 15.50
C ARG A 52 2.44 -13.43 16.47
N PRO A 53 1.72 -13.55 17.60
CA PRO A 53 1.71 -12.54 18.64
C PRO A 53 3.14 -12.16 19.09
N GLY A 54 3.41 -10.86 19.20
CA GLY A 54 4.73 -10.32 19.51
C GLY A 54 4.89 -8.87 19.02
N PRO A 55 6.10 -8.28 19.13
CA PRO A 55 6.36 -6.88 18.76
C PRO A 55 6.06 -6.54 17.30
N ASN A 56 6.11 -7.54 16.42
CA ASN A 56 5.88 -7.40 14.99
C ASN A 56 4.55 -8.04 14.54
N TYR A 57 3.61 -8.26 15.46
CA TYR A 57 2.35 -8.90 15.12
C TYR A 57 1.60 -8.09 14.05
N ALA A 58 1.19 -8.75 12.98
CA ALA A 58 0.62 -8.11 11.80
C ALA A 58 -0.84 -7.65 12.00
N ASP A 59 -1.55 -8.23 12.96
CA ASP A 59 -2.92 -7.86 13.27
C ASP A 59 -2.99 -6.44 13.84
N GLY A 60 -3.99 -5.67 13.38
CA GLY A 60 -4.14 -4.26 13.73
C GLY A 60 -3.13 -3.30 13.08
N VAL A 61 -2.23 -3.78 12.22
CA VAL A 61 -1.31 -2.90 11.47
C VAL A 61 -2.10 -2.01 10.50
N VAL A 62 -1.90 -0.70 10.61
CA VAL A 62 -2.57 0.28 9.75
C VAL A 62 -1.66 0.65 8.59
N LEU A 63 -2.14 0.35 7.38
CA LEU A 63 -1.56 0.84 6.13
C LEU A 63 -2.28 2.12 5.72
N GLN A 64 -1.56 3.23 5.66
CA GLN A 64 -2.06 4.51 5.17
C GLN A 64 -1.38 4.87 3.85
N ILE A 65 -2.18 5.16 2.83
CA ILE A 65 -1.71 5.63 1.53
C ILE A 65 -2.24 7.04 1.34
N VAL A 66 -1.33 8.01 1.28
CA VAL A 66 -1.66 9.41 1.02
C VAL A 66 -1.66 9.63 -0.47
N LEU A 67 -2.77 10.15 -0.98
CA LEU A 67 -2.92 10.52 -2.37
C LEU A 67 -2.66 12.02 -2.56
N ARG A 68 -2.16 12.40 -3.73
CA ARG A 68 -1.96 13.79 -4.13
C ARG A 68 -3.31 14.52 -4.10
N PRO A 69 -3.37 15.75 -3.58
CA PRO A 69 -4.56 16.58 -3.71
C PRO A 69 -5.00 16.72 -5.17
N GLY A 70 -6.30 16.60 -5.43
CA GLY A 70 -6.88 16.70 -6.78
C GLY A 70 -6.66 15.49 -7.68
N SER A 71 -6.06 14.40 -7.19
CA SER A 71 -5.95 13.17 -7.97
C SER A 71 -7.33 12.55 -8.19
N ALA A 72 -7.59 12.01 -9.38
CA ALA A 72 -8.85 11.36 -9.73
C ALA A 72 -8.97 9.91 -9.16
N CYS A 73 -8.10 9.53 -8.22
CA CYS A 73 -8.20 8.23 -7.59
C CYS A 73 -9.36 8.20 -6.61
N PRO A 74 -10.24 7.20 -6.73
CA PRO A 74 -11.21 6.93 -5.68
C PRO A 74 -10.48 6.63 -4.36
N THR A 75 -10.96 7.24 -3.28
CA THR A 75 -10.62 6.94 -1.89
C THR A 75 -11.67 6.02 -1.26
N PHE A 76 -11.42 5.53 -0.05
CA PHE A 76 -12.42 4.80 0.73
C PHE A 76 -13.72 5.62 0.87
N ASP A 77 -13.61 6.91 1.19
CA ASP A 77 -14.74 7.85 1.29
C ASP A 77 -15.55 7.97 0.00
N SER A 78 -14.92 7.75 -1.16
CA SER A 78 -15.61 7.77 -2.46
C SER A 78 -16.22 6.43 -2.86
N PHE A 79 -15.79 5.32 -2.24
CA PHE A 79 -16.28 3.97 -2.54
C PHE A 79 -17.47 3.57 -1.66
N PHE A 80 -17.51 4.05 -0.41
CA PHE A 80 -18.56 3.75 0.56
C PHE A 80 -19.10 5.07 1.14
N PRO A 81 -20.14 5.66 0.52
CA PRO A 81 -20.84 6.81 1.09
C PRO A 81 -21.62 6.47 2.36
#